data_AF-A0A956H275-F1
#
_entry.id   AF-A0A956H275-F1
#
_cell.length_a   1.000
_cell.length_b   1.000
_cell.length_c   1.000
_cell.angle_alpha   90.00
_cell.angle_beta   90.00
_cell.angle_gamma   90.00
#
_symmetry.space_group_name_H-M   'P 1'
#
loop_
_entity.id
_entity.type
_entity.pdbx_description
1 polymer ?
#
loop_
_entity_poly.entity_id
_entity_poly.type
_entity_poly.pdbx_seq_one_letter_code
_entity_poly.pdbx_strand_id
1 'polypeptide(L)'
;MRTVKADFLHFLATGHLGPLAIGSSWSSVEATLGACEDYGVGRWGMAYGSYGCIEFTARDGEVLVIKLLLSASTDDGLPAALEMTNFENPQLSIAETRRILDGAGVTWSRVASLCDHRTTYYQTSKGVHVIFEDGKIATVCAQAMFEGMIE
;
A
#
# COMPACT_ATOMS: atom_id res chain seq x y z
N MET A 1 -4.09 1.09 -24.23
CA MET A 1 -4.40 1.13 -22.78
C MET A 1 -3.93 2.48 -22.25
N ARG A 2 -4.72 3.19 -21.44
CA ARG A 2 -4.31 4.51 -20.90
C ARG A 2 -3.44 4.28 -19.68
N THR A 3 -2.22 4.79 -19.68
CA THR A 3 -1.34 4.74 -18.50
C THR A 3 -1.85 5.70 -17.42
N VAL A 4 -1.93 5.21 -16.20
CA VAL A 4 -2.34 5.94 -15.00
C VAL A 4 -1.10 6.39 -14.25
N LYS A 5 -1.11 7.62 -13.75
CA LYS A 5 0.02 8.17 -12.98
C LYS A 5 -0.28 8.08 -11.49
N ALA A 6 0.70 7.60 -10.73
CA ALA A 6 0.71 7.65 -9.27
C ALA A 6 2.04 8.23 -8.79
N ASP A 7 2.05 8.71 -7.55
CA ASP A 7 3.25 9.21 -6.90
C ASP A 7 3.49 8.41 -5.62
N PHE A 8 4.69 7.82 -5.49
CA PHE A 8 5.02 6.98 -4.34
C PHE A 8 4.99 7.74 -3.02
N LEU A 9 5.48 8.98 -2.98
CA LEU A 9 5.51 9.79 -1.76
C LEU A 9 4.09 10.23 -1.38
N HIS A 10 3.25 10.50 -2.38
CA HIS A 10 1.83 10.76 -2.14
C HIS A 10 1.12 9.54 -1.55
N PHE A 11 1.37 8.34 -2.10
CA PHE A 11 0.84 7.09 -1.54
C PHE A 11 1.32 6.87 -0.11
N LEU A 12 2.61 7.06 0.15
CA LEU A 12 3.20 6.95 1.49
C LEU A 12 2.56 7.91 2.50
N ALA A 13 2.23 9.14 2.07
CA ALA A 13 1.64 10.16 2.94
C ALA A 13 0.13 10.01 3.15
N THR A 14 -0.61 9.51 2.14
CA THR A 14 -2.08 9.59 2.11
C THR A 14 -2.80 8.25 1.94
N GLY A 15 -2.10 7.21 1.46
CA GLY A 15 -2.68 5.94 1.07
C GLY A 15 -3.35 5.94 -0.31
N HIS A 16 -3.25 7.03 -1.07
CA HIS A 16 -3.83 7.14 -2.41
C HIS A 16 -2.83 6.72 -3.48
N LEU A 17 -3.19 5.72 -4.28
CA LEU A 17 -2.44 5.23 -5.42
C LEU A 17 -3.05 5.78 -6.71
N GLY A 18 -2.65 7.01 -7.07
CA GLY A 18 -3.27 7.73 -8.18
C GLY A 18 -4.77 7.97 -7.90
N PRO A 19 -5.69 7.50 -8.75
CA PRO A 19 -7.13 7.62 -8.50
C PRO A 19 -7.68 6.57 -7.51
N LEU A 20 -6.88 5.56 -7.13
CA LEU A 20 -7.30 4.47 -6.26
C LEU A 20 -7.00 4.80 -4.79
N ALA A 21 -7.94 4.48 -3.91
CA ALA A 21 -7.81 4.62 -2.46
C ALA A 21 -8.69 3.58 -1.75
N ILE A 22 -8.56 3.46 -0.44
CA ILE A 22 -9.52 2.71 0.39
C ILE A 22 -10.95 3.19 0.10
N GLY A 23 -11.89 2.25 -0.01
CA GLY A 23 -13.28 2.47 -0.42
C GLY A 23 -13.50 2.56 -1.93
N SER A 24 -12.45 2.51 -2.76
CA SER A 24 -12.63 2.37 -4.22
C SER A 24 -13.31 1.04 -4.53
N SER A 25 -14.16 1.01 -5.55
CA SER A 25 -14.75 -0.27 -5.99
C SER A 25 -13.71 -1.15 -6.69
N TRP A 26 -13.85 -2.47 -6.61
CA TRP A 26 -13.04 -3.43 -7.37
C TRP A 26 -13.12 -3.17 -8.87
N SER A 27 -14.31 -2.82 -9.37
CA SER A 27 -14.50 -2.45 -10.78
C SER A 27 -13.68 -1.22 -11.18
N SER A 28 -13.44 -0.28 -10.26
CA SER A 28 -12.58 0.88 -10.50
C SER A 28 -11.10 0.47 -10.56
N VAL A 29 -10.68 -0.53 -9.76
CA VAL A 29 -9.33 -1.11 -9.84
C VAL A 29 -9.13 -1.75 -11.21
N GLU A 30 -10.04 -2.62 -11.65
CA GLU A 30 -9.94 -3.29 -12.94
C GLU A 30 -9.99 -2.32 -14.13
N ALA A 31 -10.83 -1.28 -14.05
CA ALA A 31 -10.87 -0.23 -15.07
C ALA A 31 -9.56 0.58 -15.15
N THR A 32 -8.84 0.68 -14.03
CA THR A 32 -7.59 1.46 -13.90
C THR A 32 -6.37 0.64 -14.30
N LEU A 33 -6.27 -0.60 -13.82
CA LEU A 33 -5.08 -1.45 -13.95
C LEU A 33 -5.23 -2.58 -14.96
N GLY A 34 -6.44 -2.85 -15.44
CA GLY A 34 -6.79 -4.03 -16.23
C GLY A 34 -7.30 -5.18 -15.34
N ALA A 35 -7.72 -6.27 -15.99
CA ALA A 35 -8.13 -7.48 -15.27
C ALA A 35 -6.97 -8.03 -14.44
N CYS A 36 -7.26 -8.46 -13.21
CA CYS A 36 -6.28 -9.11 -12.35
C CYS A 36 -6.18 -10.60 -12.72
N GLU A 37 -4.99 -11.07 -13.10
CA GLU A 37 -4.75 -12.49 -13.41
C GLU A 37 -4.78 -13.35 -12.13
N ASP A 38 -4.29 -12.80 -11.02
CA ASP A 38 -4.20 -13.45 -9.72
C ASP A 38 -5.34 -13.03 -8.78
N TYR A 39 -6.59 -13.16 -9.25
CA TYR A 39 -7.78 -12.87 -8.44
C TYR A 39 -8.29 -14.12 -7.70
N GLY A 40 -8.41 -14.03 -6.38
CA GLY A 40 -8.91 -15.10 -5.52
C GLY A 40 -9.99 -14.63 -4.55
N VAL A 41 -11.02 -15.45 -4.34
CA VAL A 41 -11.99 -15.26 -3.26
C VAL A 41 -11.48 -16.01 -2.02
N GLY A 42 -11.09 -15.27 -0.99
CA GLY A 42 -10.67 -15.82 0.28
C GLY A 42 -11.83 -16.05 1.25
N ARG A 43 -11.49 -16.21 2.53
CA ARG A 43 -12.48 -16.47 3.59
C ARG A 43 -13.27 -15.19 3.91
N TRP A 44 -14.47 -15.37 4.46
CA TRP A 44 -15.34 -14.28 4.96
C TRP A 44 -15.76 -13.24 3.90
N GLY A 45 -15.87 -13.65 2.64
CA GLY A 45 -16.29 -12.74 1.55
C GLY A 45 -15.22 -11.75 1.10
N MET A 46 -13.98 -11.94 1.55
CA MET A 46 -12.84 -11.13 1.12
C MET A 46 -12.37 -11.63 -0.25
N ALA A 47 -12.06 -10.69 -1.14
CA ALA A 47 -11.40 -10.93 -2.40
C ALA A 47 -9.99 -10.35 -2.36
N TYR A 48 -9.06 -11.00 -3.05
CA TYR A 48 -7.66 -10.62 -3.12
C TYR A 48 -7.24 -10.56 -4.59
N GLY A 49 -6.47 -9.56 -4.96
CA GLY A 49 -5.87 -9.49 -6.29
C GLY A 49 -4.50 -8.85 -6.26
N SER A 50 -3.58 -9.43 -7.04
CA SER A 50 -2.21 -8.95 -7.19
C SER A 50 -1.97 -8.36 -8.58
N TYR A 51 -1.22 -7.26 -8.61
CA TYR A 51 -0.76 -6.56 -9.81
C TYR A 51 0.74 -6.31 -9.66
N GLY A 52 1.54 -7.37 -9.82
CA GLY A 52 2.98 -7.33 -9.53
C GLY A 52 3.23 -7.00 -8.06
N CYS A 53 3.97 -5.93 -7.76
CA CYS A 53 4.24 -5.51 -6.38
C CYS A 53 3.05 -4.87 -5.64
N ILE A 54 1.88 -4.73 -6.28
CA ILE A 54 0.69 -4.10 -5.67
C ILE A 54 -0.37 -5.16 -5.38
N GLU A 55 -0.72 -5.31 -4.10
CA GLU A 55 -1.79 -6.18 -3.65
C GLU A 55 -2.99 -5.35 -3.21
N PHE A 56 -4.18 -5.83 -3.57
CA PHE A 56 -5.46 -5.30 -3.12
C PHE A 56 -6.20 -6.36 -2.33
N THR A 57 -6.92 -5.92 -1.29
CA THR A 57 -7.94 -6.73 -0.65
C THR A 57 -9.26 -5.97 -0.68
N ALA A 58 -10.33 -6.63 -1.07
CA ALA A 58 -11.66 -6.06 -1.16
C ALA A 58 -12.69 -6.93 -0.42
N ARG A 59 -13.81 -6.33 -0.03
CA ARG A 59 -14.98 -7.02 0.51
C ARG A 59 -16.23 -6.35 -0.01
N ASP A 60 -17.23 -7.13 -0.38
CA ASP A 60 -18.51 -6.61 -0.90
C ASP A 60 -18.31 -5.63 -2.09
N GLY A 61 -17.23 -5.85 -2.87
CA GLY A 61 -16.86 -5.03 -4.02
C GLY A 61 -16.06 -3.77 -3.69
N GLU A 62 -15.73 -3.48 -2.43
CA GLU A 62 -14.98 -2.29 -2.00
C GLU A 62 -13.58 -2.63 -1.49
N VAL A 63 -12.58 -1.86 -1.90
CA VAL A 63 -11.18 -2.00 -1.50
C VAL A 63 -11.00 -1.61 -0.03
N LEU A 64 -10.48 -2.54 0.76
CA LEU A 64 -10.18 -2.37 2.18
C LEU A 64 -8.68 -2.22 2.46
N VAL A 65 -7.85 -2.75 1.56
CA VAL A 65 -6.39 -2.69 1.67
C VAL A 65 -5.77 -2.41 0.30
N ILE A 66 -4.80 -1.51 0.26
CA ILE A 66 -3.86 -1.33 -0.85
C ILE A 66 -2.47 -1.48 -0.27
N LYS A 67 -1.71 -2.45 -0.76
CA LYS A 67 -0.39 -2.79 -0.23
C LYS A 67 0.64 -2.80 -1.35
N LEU A 68 1.78 -2.17 -1.10
CA LEU A 68 2.92 -2.11 -2.01
C LEU A 68 4.09 -2.87 -1.36
N LEU A 69 4.53 -3.94 -2.02
CA LEU A 69 5.61 -4.82 -1.60
C LEU A 69 6.94 -4.37 -2.21
N LEU A 70 7.93 -4.06 -1.36
CA LEU A 70 9.21 -3.48 -1.77
C LEU A 70 10.44 -4.33 -1.40
N SER A 71 10.28 -5.32 -0.50
CA SER A 71 11.34 -6.27 -0.14
C SER A 71 11.27 -7.60 -0.90
N ALA A 72 10.15 -7.92 -1.56
CA ALA A 72 10.09 -9.02 -2.50
C ALA A 72 11.04 -8.71 -3.68
N SER A 73 11.78 -9.71 -4.15
CA SER A 73 12.67 -9.59 -5.31
C SER A 73 12.00 -8.76 -6.39
N THR A 74 12.67 -7.72 -6.87
CA THR A 74 12.22 -6.69 -7.81
C THR A 74 11.70 -7.19 -9.17
N ASP A 75 11.46 -8.48 -9.33
CA ASP A 75 10.95 -9.11 -10.54
C ASP A 75 9.44 -8.88 -10.70
N ASP A 76 8.69 -8.71 -9.61
CA ASP A 76 7.27 -8.32 -9.65
C ASP A 76 7.18 -6.79 -9.75
N GLY A 77 7.49 -6.25 -10.93
CA GLY A 77 7.45 -4.81 -11.21
C GLY A 77 6.06 -4.18 -11.04
N LEU A 78 5.98 -2.86 -11.28
CA LEU A 78 4.69 -2.18 -11.37
C LEU A 78 3.87 -2.73 -12.55
N PRO A 79 2.54 -2.82 -12.44
CA PRO A 79 1.69 -3.23 -13.56
C PRO A 79 1.87 -2.25 -14.73
N ALA A 80 1.87 -2.75 -15.97
CA ALA A 80 2.14 -1.94 -17.16
C ALA A 80 1.18 -0.74 -17.35
N ALA A 81 0.01 -0.80 -16.75
CA ALA A 81 -0.97 0.29 -16.76
C ALA A 81 -0.61 1.45 -15.81
N LEU A 82 0.40 1.31 -14.95
CA LEU A 82 0.77 2.28 -13.92
C LEU A 82 2.19 2.83 -14.13
N GLU A 83 2.29 4.15 -14.20
CA GLU A 83 3.54 4.90 -14.15
C GLU A 83 3.64 5.55 -12.77
N MET A 84 4.65 5.17 -11.98
CA MET A 84 4.86 5.73 -10.64
C MET A 84 6.04 6.69 -10.60
N THR A 85 5.80 7.94 -10.20
CA THR A 85 6.85 8.93 -9.93
C THR A 85 7.40 8.76 -8.53
N ASN A 86 8.64 9.23 -8.31
CA ASN A 86 9.37 9.10 -7.05
C ASN A 86 9.57 7.64 -6.58
N PHE A 87 9.63 6.70 -7.53
CA PHE A 87 9.72 5.25 -7.27
C PHE A 87 11.10 4.64 -7.61
N GLU A 88 12.08 5.44 -8.03
CA GLU A 88 13.41 4.93 -8.43
C GLU A 88 14.19 4.31 -7.26
N ASN A 89 13.90 4.76 -6.03
CA ASN A 89 14.48 4.20 -4.80
C ASN A 89 13.40 4.13 -3.70
N PRO A 90 12.49 3.16 -3.77
CA PRO A 90 11.36 3.08 -2.84
C PRO A 90 11.77 2.51 -1.48
N GLN A 91 12.98 1.93 -1.38
CA GLN A 91 13.59 1.40 -0.15
C GLN A 91 14.25 2.52 0.68
N LEU A 92 13.41 3.48 1.10
CA LEU A 92 13.81 4.60 1.93
C LEU A 92 14.17 4.13 3.35
N SER A 93 15.12 4.79 3.99
CA SER A 93 15.37 4.59 5.42
C SER A 93 14.27 5.22 6.27
N ILE A 94 14.23 4.86 7.56
CA ILE A 94 13.34 5.49 8.55
C ILE A 94 13.53 7.01 8.58
N ALA A 95 14.78 7.50 8.49
CA ALA A 95 15.08 8.93 8.56
C ALA A 95 14.60 9.70 7.31
N GLU A 96 14.77 9.11 6.12
CA GLU A 96 14.27 9.70 4.87
C GLU A 96 12.74 9.73 4.86
N THR A 97 12.11 8.63 5.25
CA THR A 97 10.65 8.51 5.38
C THR A 97 10.10 9.56 6.34
N ARG A 98 10.75 9.73 7.50
CA ARG A 98 10.38 10.76 8.47
C ARG A 98 10.33 12.14 7.83
N ARG A 99 11.41 12.52 7.13
CA ARG A 99 11.56 13.84 6.51
C ARG A 99 10.45 14.11 5.49
N ILE A 100 10.08 13.10 4.69
CA ILE A 100 9.01 13.19 3.70
C ILE A 100 7.66 13.40 4.39
N LEU A 101 7.34 12.57 5.39
CA LEU A 101 6.05 12.64 6.10
C LEU A 101 5.90 13.94 6.89
N ASP A 102 6.96 14.39 7.57
CA ASP A 102 6.99 15.67 8.27
C ASP A 102 6.77 16.84 7.30
N GLY A 103 7.41 16.80 6.12
CA GLY A 103 7.21 17.79 5.05
C GLY A 103 5.78 17.82 4.49
N ALA A 104 5.04 16.71 4.59
CA ALA A 104 3.63 16.61 4.22
C ALA A 104 2.66 16.91 5.38
N GLY A 105 3.16 17.26 6.58
CA GLY A 105 2.33 17.47 7.76
C GLY A 105 1.68 16.19 8.30
N VAL A 106 2.24 15.02 7.97
CA VAL A 106 1.74 13.72 8.39
C VAL A 106 2.50 13.25 9.62
N THR A 107 1.82 13.20 10.76
CA THR A 107 2.39 12.56 11.96
C THR A 107 2.32 11.04 11.83
N TRP A 108 3.18 10.34 12.56
CA TRP A 108 3.28 8.89 12.54
C TRP A 108 3.90 8.39 13.85
N SER A 109 3.50 7.19 14.27
CA SER A 109 3.92 6.59 15.53
C SER A 109 4.34 5.15 15.33
N ARG A 110 5.37 4.72 16.08
CA ARG A 110 5.80 3.32 16.10
C ARG A 110 4.72 2.46 16.74
N VAL A 111 4.37 1.35 16.09
CA VAL A 111 3.43 0.36 16.62
C VAL A 111 4.22 -0.75 17.32
N ALA A 112 4.01 -0.91 18.62
CA ALA A 112 4.87 -1.71 19.48
C ALA A 112 4.73 -3.24 19.31
N SER A 113 3.65 -3.74 18.72
CA SER A 113 3.24 -5.15 18.83
C SER A 113 3.94 -6.15 17.90
N LEU A 114 4.64 -5.69 16.86
CA LEU A 114 5.20 -6.57 15.81
C LEU A 114 6.74 -6.61 15.78
N CYS A 115 7.39 -6.13 16.84
CA CYS A 115 8.85 -5.95 16.86
C CYS A 115 9.59 -7.28 17.11
N ASP A 116 9.98 -7.99 16.04
CA ASP A 116 11.28 -8.64 16.08
C ASP A 116 12.40 -7.58 15.94
N HIS A 117 13.65 -7.94 16.19
CA HIS A 117 14.77 -6.99 16.19
C HIS A 117 15.12 -6.41 14.80
N ARG A 118 14.53 -6.94 13.72
CA ARG A 118 14.80 -6.55 12.32
C ARG A 118 13.66 -5.78 11.69
N THR A 119 12.46 -5.94 12.22
CA THR A 119 11.23 -5.34 11.71
C THR A 119 10.82 -4.14 12.57
N THR A 120 10.72 -2.97 11.96
CA THR A 120 10.16 -1.78 12.60
C THR A 120 8.88 -1.36 11.91
N TYR A 121 7.84 -1.08 12.68
CA TYR A 121 6.51 -0.81 12.16
C TYR A 121 6.00 0.56 12.64
N TYR A 122 5.49 1.35 11.71
CA TYR A 122 4.89 2.66 11.97
C TYR A 122 3.50 2.76 11.34
N GLN A 123 2.62 3.54 11.97
CA GLN A 123 1.34 3.94 11.41
C GLN A 123 1.29 5.47 11.34
N THR A 124 0.87 6.00 10.19
CA THR A 124 0.66 7.43 9.99
C THR A 124 -0.72 7.86 10.48
N SER A 125 -0.89 9.15 10.75
CA SER A 125 -2.18 9.79 11.06
C SER A 125 -3.20 9.71 9.93
N LYS A 126 -2.79 9.29 8.74
CA LYS A 126 -3.66 9.02 7.59
C LYS A 126 -4.02 7.53 7.44
N GLY A 127 -3.63 6.69 8.40
CA GLY A 127 -3.90 5.25 8.36
C GLY A 127 -2.98 4.47 7.42
N VAL A 128 -1.84 5.04 7.02
CA VAL A 128 -0.83 4.33 6.23
C VAL A 128 0.14 3.62 7.17
N HIS A 129 0.35 2.35 6.91
CA HIS A 129 1.16 1.42 7.65
C HIS A 129 2.48 1.23 6.90
N VAL A 130 3.61 1.52 7.55
CA VAL A 130 4.95 1.46 6.95
C VAL A 130 5.79 0.47 7.74
N ILE A 131 6.20 -0.60 7.06
CA ILE A 131 7.01 -1.68 7.62
C ILE A 131 8.42 -1.55 7.06
N PHE A 132 9.39 -1.56 7.97
CA PHE A 132 10.80 -1.52 7.66
C PHE A 132 11.45 -2.84 8.02
N GLU A 133 12.20 -3.42 7.09
CA GLU A 133 13.05 -4.60 7.29
C GLU A 133 14.50 -4.16 7.06
N ASP A 134 15.40 -4.54 7.97
CA ASP A 134 16.82 -4.16 7.93
C ASP A 134 17.04 -2.63 7.74
N GLY A 135 16.12 -1.84 8.31
CA GLY A 135 16.16 -0.37 8.31
C GLY A 135 15.64 0.32 7.04
N LYS A 136 15.13 -0.43 6.05
CA LYS A 136 14.57 0.10 4.80
C LYS A 136 13.09 -0.26 4.65
N ILE A 137 12.30 0.58 3.96
CA ILE A 137 10.90 0.24 3.69
C ILE A 137 10.84 -1.08 2.93
N ALA A 138 10.12 -2.03 3.52
CA ALA A 138 9.78 -3.32 2.93
C ALA A 138 8.34 -3.35 2.44
N THR A 139 7.44 -2.62 3.11
CA THR A 139 6.02 -2.56 2.73
C THR A 139 5.40 -1.23 3.11
N VAL A 140 4.56 -0.71 2.22
CA VAL A 140 3.64 0.42 2.49
C VAL A 140 2.22 -0.08 2.29
N CYS A 141 1.35 0.12 3.27
CA CYS A 141 0.00 -0.42 3.26
C CYS A 141 -0.99 0.66 3.70
N ALA A 142 -1.95 1.00 2.84
CA ALA A 142 -3.14 1.73 3.25
C ALA A 142 -4.21 0.70 3.64
N GLN A 143 -4.87 0.90 4.77
CA GLN A 143 -5.89 -0.03 5.26
C GLN A 143 -7.05 0.73 5.90
N ALA A 144 -8.27 0.27 5.66
CA ALA A 144 -9.44 0.73 6.39
C ALA A 144 -9.27 0.44 7.90
N MET A 145 -9.48 1.45 8.73
CA MET A 145 -9.56 1.26 10.18
C MET A 145 -10.81 0.42 10.46
N PHE A 146 -10.63 -0.85 10.83
CA PHE A 146 -11.72 -1.71 11.26
C PHE A 146 -12.12 -1.34 12.68
N GLU A 147 -12.90 -0.28 12.84
CA GLU A 147 -13.67 -0.08 14.06
C GLU A 147 -14.83 -1.08 14.04
N GLY A 148 -14.79 -2.12 14.89
CA GLY A 148 -15.97 -2.97 15.16
C GLY A 148 -15.97 -4.43 14.68
N MET A 149 -14.82 -5.08 14.44
CA MET A 149 -14.75 -6.53 14.16
C MET A 149 -14.28 -7.38 15.36
N ILE A 150 -14.59 -6.94 16.57
CA ILE A 150 -14.65 -7.82 17.75
C ILE A 150 -16.10 -7.80 18.21
N GLU A 151 -16.92 -8.66 17.62
CA GLU A 151 -18.14 -9.18 18.25
C GLU A 151 -17.99 -10.69 18.40
#